data_AF-A0A1X7UHC4-F1
#
_entry.id   AF-A0A1X7UHC4-F1
#
_cell.length_a   1.000
_cell.length_b   1.000
_cell.length_c   1.000
_cell.angle_alpha   90.00
_cell.angle_beta   90.00
_cell.angle_gamma   90.00
#
_symmetry.space_group_name_H-M   'P 1'
#
loop_
_entity.id
_entity.type
_entity.pdbx_description
1 polymer ?
#
loop_
_entity_poly.entity_id
_entity_poly.type
_entity_poly.pdbx_seq_one_letter_code
_entity_poly.pdbx_strand_id
1 'polypeptide(L)'
;QKEIDELISKISRLQKDLPKDNNLDSDNDFVLSSLYIDDDDDKGRCVKTKSDISFGECVLQEAPYVSYCYLSLSGTYCSYCFKKTTAIIPCYYCAYAAYCSLECMKIAWKSYHWLECSSTNGPT
;
A
#
# COMPACT_ATOMS: atom_id res chain seq x y z
N GLN A 1 -8.62 -15.51 -10.52
CA GLN A 1 -9.49 -14.33 -10.36
C GLN A 1 -10.37 -14.41 -9.10
N LYS A 2 -11.26 -15.40 -8.94
CA LYS A 2 -12.11 -15.53 -7.73
C LYS A 2 -11.36 -15.49 -6.38
N GLU A 3 -10.26 -16.22 -6.25
CA GLU A 3 -9.46 -16.24 -5.01
C GLU A 3 -8.80 -14.89 -4.71
N ILE A 4 -8.31 -14.20 -5.74
CA ILE A 4 -7.74 -12.85 -5.63
C ILE A 4 -8.83 -11.85 -5.20
N ASP A 5 -10.01 -11.93 -5.81
CA ASP A 5 -11.14 -11.07 -5.46
C ASP A 5 -11.61 -11.30 -4.01
N GLU A 6 -11.57 -12.55 -3.54
CA GLU A 6 -11.90 -12.91 -2.16
C GLU A 6 -10.86 -12.36 -1.16
N LEU A 7 -9.56 -12.50 -1.46
CA LEU A 7 -8.48 -11.93 -0.67
C LEU A 7 -8.57 -10.40 -0.60
N ILE A 8 -8.81 -9.74 -1.75
CA ILE A 8 -9.00 -8.28 -1.81
C ILE A 8 -10.22 -7.87 -0.98
N SER A 9 -11.32 -8.63 -1.02
CA SER A 9 -12.51 -8.34 -0.21
C SER A 9 -12.23 -8.44 1.28
N LYS A 10 -11.48 -9.46 1.72
CA LYS A 10 -11.06 -9.63 3.12
C LYS A 10 -10.15 -8.47 3.56
N ILE A 11 -9.13 -8.14 2.77
CA ILE A 11 -8.21 -7.01 3.05
C ILE A 11 -8.97 -5.68 3.09
N SER A 12 -9.87 -5.44 2.14
CA SER A 12 -10.66 -4.19 2.08
C SER A 12 -11.61 -4.01 3.26
N ARG A 13 -12.10 -5.11 3.87
CA ARG A 13 -12.90 -5.05 5.10
C ARG A 13 -12.03 -4.67 6.29
N LEU A 14 -10.89 -5.35 6.45
CA LEU A 14 -9.94 -5.07 7.53
C LEU A 14 -9.40 -3.62 7.47
N GLN A 15 -9.16 -3.10 6.26
CA GLN A 15 -8.70 -1.71 6.06
C GLN A 15 -9.75 -0.63 6.37
N LYS A 16 -11.05 -0.96 6.38
CA LYS A 16 -12.11 0.01 6.72
C LYS A 16 -12.19 0.31 8.21
N ASP A 17 -11.83 -0.67 9.02
CA ASP A 17 -11.90 -0.60 10.47
C ASP A 17 -10.60 -0.05 11.09
N LEU A 18 -9.53 0.02 10.29
CA LEU A 18 -8.27 0.65 10.68
C LEU A 18 -8.43 2.19 10.71
N PRO A 19 -7.77 2.86 11.68
CA PRO A 19 -7.66 4.31 11.67
C PRO A 19 -7.08 4.79 10.33
N LYS A 20 -7.74 5.77 9.70
CA LYS A 20 -7.19 6.44 8.54
C LYS A 20 -6.17 7.46 9.02
N ASP A 21 -4.93 7.03 9.22
CA ASP A 21 -3.86 7.99 9.40
C ASP A 21 -3.54 8.62 8.04
N ASN A 22 -3.81 9.93 7.93
CA ASN A 22 -3.53 10.72 6.73
C ASN A 22 -2.10 11.28 6.72
N ASN A 23 -1.30 10.99 7.76
CA ASN A 23 0.03 11.53 7.96
C ASN A 23 1.08 10.42 8.16
N LEU A 24 1.12 9.46 7.23
CA LEU A 24 2.29 8.61 7.02
C LEU A 24 3.41 9.43 6.35
N ASP A 25 3.80 10.53 6.99
CA ASP A 25 5.02 11.26 6.64
C ASP A 25 6.20 10.29 6.83
N SER A 26 7.04 10.20 5.79
CA SER A 26 8.12 9.23 5.59
C SER A 26 9.20 9.20 6.67
N ASP A 27 9.11 10.05 7.69
CA ASP A 27 10.13 10.28 8.69
C ASP A 27 9.67 9.93 10.12
N ASN A 28 8.42 9.47 10.30
CA ASN A 28 7.99 8.95 11.61
C ASN A 28 8.21 7.44 11.69
N ASP A 29 9.35 7.14 12.30
CA ASP A 29 9.84 5.82 12.68
C ASP A 29 8.70 4.96 13.24
N PHE A 30 8.43 3.85 12.56
CA PHE A 30 7.22 3.05 12.68
C PHE A 30 7.24 2.16 13.94
N VAL A 31 7.34 2.81 15.10
CA VAL A 31 7.12 2.21 16.41
C VAL A 31 6.05 3.07 17.07
N LEU A 32 4.78 2.68 16.89
CA LEU A 32 3.70 3.19 17.73
C LEU A 32 4.19 3.11 19.18
N SER A 33 4.08 4.20 19.93
CA SER A 33 4.80 4.43 21.20
C SER A 33 4.71 3.29 22.22
N SER A 34 3.68 2.46 22.12
CA SER A 34 3.42 1.26 22.91
C SER A 34 4.24 0.02 22.51
N LEU A 35 5.03 0.03 21.43
CA LEU A 35 5.83 -1.11 20.97
C LEU A 35 7.32 -0.98 21.25
N TYR A 36 8.02 -2.12 21.29
CA TYR A 36 9.48 -2.21 21.29
C TYR A 36 9.96 -3.52 20.64
N ILE A 37 11.20 -3.53 20.16
CA ILE A 37 11.88 -4.72 19.61
C ILE A 37 12.64 -5.40 20.74
N ASP A 38 12.59 -6.72 20.78
CA ASP A 38 13.30 -7.56 21.74
C ASP A 38 13.75 -8.87 21.06
N ASP A 39 14.66 -9.61 21.70
CA ASP A 39 15.09 -10.94 21.24
C ASP A 39 14.54 -12.01 22.20
N ASP A 40 13.86 -13.00 21.63
CA ASP A 40 13.33 -14.17 22.34
C ASP A 40 14.25 -15.37 22.04
N ASP A 41 14.66 -16.11 23.08
CA ASP A 41 15.67 -17.16 22.95
C ASP A 41 15.28 -18.26 21.93
N ASP A 42 13.98 -18.54 21.79
CA ASP A 42 13.47 -19.58 20.90
C ASP A 42 13.04 -19.04 19.52
N LYS A 43 12.66 -17.76 19.43
CA LYS A 43 12.05 -17.16 18.22
C LYS A 43 12.93 -16.10 17.54
N GLY A 44 14.02 -15.69 18.17
CA GLY A 44 14.85 -14.57 17.75
C GLY A 44 14.13 -13.22 17.89
N ARG A 45 14.37 -12.31 16.94
CA ARG A 45 13.85 -10.94 16.98
C ARG A 45 12.32 -10.91 16.94
N CYS A 46 11.74 -10.23 17.91
CA CYS A 46 10.30 -10.07 18.07
C CYS A 46 9.90 -8.64 18.41
N VAL A 47 8.61 -8.34 18.27
CA VAL A 47 8.00 -7.07 18.69
C VAL A 47 7.10 -7.34 19.88
N LYS A 48 7.29 -6.59 20.96
CA LYS A 48 6.55 -6.68 22.23
C LYS A 48 5.88 -5.35 22.57
N THR A 49 4.90 -5.38 23.47
CA THR A 49 4.14 -4.19 23.89
C THR A 49 4.55 -3.73 25.29
N LYS A 50 4.53 -2.41 25.52
CA LYS A 50 4.80 -1.75 26.81
C LYS A 50 3.54 -1.64 27.67
N SER A 51 2.37 -1.82 27.07
CA SER A 51 1.07 -1.68 27.71
C SER A 51 0.08 -2.70 27.15
N ASP A 52 -1.05 -2.86 27.85
CA ASP A 52 -2.17 -3.66 27.38
C ASP A 52 -2.76 -3.08 26.09
N ILE A 53 -3.10 -3.95 25.13
CA ILE A 53 -3.75 -3.58 23.88
C ILE A 53 -5.26 -3.80 24.03
N SER A 54 -6.04 -2.78 23.72
CA SER A 54 -7.50 -2.88 23.73
C SER A 54 -8.04 -3.51 22.46
N PHE A 55 -9.22 -4.12 22.53
CA PHE A 55 -9.88 -4.68 21.35
C PHE A 55 -10.13 -3.57 20.31
N GLY A 56 -9.70 -3.79 19.06
CA GLY A 56 -9.84 -2.84 17.97
C GLY A 56 -8.75 -1.75 17.92
N GLU A 57 -7.77 -1.77 18.82
CA GLU A 57 -6.64 -0.84 18.79
C GLU A 57 -5.69 -1.16 17.63
N CYS A 58 -5.27 -0.14 16.90
CA CYS A 58 -4.24 -0.27 15.87
C CYS A 58 -2.86 -0.37 16.53
N VAL A 59 -2.25 -1.55 16.45
CA VAL A 59 -0.95 -1.84 17.06
C VAL A 59 0.22 -1.49 16.12
N LEU A 60 0.03 -1.64 14.80
CA LEU A 60 1.04 -1.42 13.76
C LEU A 60 0.34 -1.11 12.41
N GLN A 61 0.83 -0.12 11.68
CA GLN A 61 0.35 0.35 10.36
C GLN A 61 1.51 0.93 9.51
N GLU A 62 2.32 0.10 8.90
CA GLU A 62 3.40 0.57 8.03
C GLU A 62 2.93 0.80 6.58
N ALA A 63 3.61 1.72 5.88
CA ALA A 63 3.53 1.76 4.43
C ALA A 63 4.31 0.57 3.83
N PRO A 64 3.82 -0.05 2.75
CA PRO A 64 4.53 -1.17 2.14
C PRO A 64 5.90 -0.70 1.63
N TYR A 65 6.96 -1.46 1.96
CA TYR A 65 8.31 -1.16 1.45
C TYR A 65 8.35 -1.20 -0.09
N VAL A 66 7.70 -2.21 -0.68
CA VAL A 66 7.48 -2.33 -2.13
C VAL A 66 6.05 -2.80 -2.36
N SER A 67 5.40 -2.26 -3.38
CA SER A 67 4.07 -2.70 -3.79
C SER A 67 3.98 -2.76 -5.31
N TYR A 68 3.22 -3.72 -5.84
CA TYR A 68 3.05 -3.92 -7.27
C TYR A 68 1.61 -4.33 -7.58
N CYS A 69 1.00 -3.66 -8.57
CA CYS A 69 -0.34 -4.01 -9.03
C CYS A 69 -0.26 -5.09 -10.09
N TYR A 70 -0.81 -6.26 -9.79
CA TYR A 70 -0.77 -7.39 -10.71
C TYR A 70 -1.43 -7.05 -12.05
N LEU A 71 -0.83 -7.48 -13.16
CA LEU A 71 -1.25 -7.08 -14.50
C LEU A 71 -2.72 -7.41 -14.79
N SER A 72 -3.24 -8.54 -14.29
CA SER A 72 -4.64 -8.92 -14.46
C SER A 72 -5.64 -8.04 -13.70
N LEU A 73 -5.16 -7.23 -12.75
CA LEU A 73 -5.96 -6.25 -12.01
C LEU A 73 -5.86 -4.85 -12.61
N SER A 74 -4.91 -4.63 -13.53
CA SER A 74 -4.81 -3.38 -14.28
C SER A 74 -6.11 -3.11 -15.04
N GLY A 75 -6.56 -1.85 -15.00
CA GLY A 75 -7.84 -1.44 -15.58
C GLY A 75 -9.06 -1.56 -14.65
N THR A 76 -8.96 -2.30 -13.54
CA THR A 76 -10.01 -2.36 -12.50
C THR A 76 -9.54 -1.89 -11.13
N TYR A 77 -8.23 -1.77 -10.94
CA TYR A 77 -7.59 -1.25 -9.74
C TYR A 77 -6.57 -0.19 -10.10
N CYS A 78 -6.43 0.81 -9.23
CA CYS A 78 -5.38 1.81 -9.35
C CYS A 78 -4.01 1.17 -9.11
N SER A 79 -3.08 1.36 -10.03
CA SER A 79 -1.71 0.85 -9.91
C SER A 79 -0.93 1.48 -8.74
N TYR A 80 -1.34 2.66 -8.28
CA TYR A 80 -0.71 3.34 -7.14
C TYR A 80 -1.35 2.98 -5.78
N CYS A 81 -2.64 3.28 -5.61
CA CYS A 81 -3.30 3.19 -4.31
C CYS A 81 -4.13 1.92 -4.13
N PHE A 82 -4.12 1.01 -5.11
CA PHE A 82 -4.82 -0.28 -5.10
C PHE A 82 -6.35 -0.18 -4.88
N LYS A 83 -6.93 1.01 -4.99
CA LYS A 83 -8.38 1.18 -4.92
C LYS A 83 -9.01 0.62 -6.20
N LYS A 84 -10.07 -0.18 -6.02
CA LYS A 84 -10.93 -0.60 -7.13
C LYS A 84 -11.57 0.63 -7.75
N THR A 85 -11.53 0.73 -9.07
CA THR A 85 -12.15 1.83 -9.82
C THR A 85 -12.77 1.31 -11.09
N THR A 86 -13.87 1.93 -11.50
CA THR A 86 -14.54 1.67 -12.79
C THR A 86 -14.12 2.67 -13.87
N ALA A 87 -13.59 3.83 -13.46
CA ALA A 87 -13.03 4.85 -14.34
C ALA A 87 -11.52 4.93 -14.09
N ILE A 88 -10.74 4.52 -15.07
CA ILE A 88 -9.28 4.57 -15.02
C ILE A 88 -8.74 5.66 -15.94
N ILE A 89 -7.62 6.24 -15.50
CA ILE A 89 -6.73 7.06 -16.31
C ILE A 89 -5.52 6.19 -16.67
N PRO A 90 -5.29 5.86 -17.94
CA PRO A 90 -4.13 5.06 -18.34
C PRO A 90 -2.84 5.90 -18.24
N CYS A 91 -1.71 5.23 -18.09
CA CYS A 91 -0.42 5.85 -18.37
C CYS A 91 -0.37 6.30 -19.84
N TYR A 92 0.23 7.46 -20.12
CA TYR A 92 0.40 7.96 -21.50
C TYR A 92 1.39 7.15 -22.33
N TYR A 93 2.23 6.33 -21.69
CA TYR A 93 3.40 5.70 -22.31
C TYR A 93 3.39 4.18 -22.27
N CYS A 94 2.44 3.58 -21.56
CA CYS A 94 2.31 2.14 -21.48
C CYS A 94 0.86 1.70 -21.33
N ALA A 95 0.57 0.46 -21.71
CA ALA A 95 -0.77 -0.11 -21.63
C ALA A 95 -1.06 -0.83 -20.30
N TYR A 96 -0.05 -0.99 -19.43
CA TYR A 96 -0.18 -1.86 -18.26
C TYR A 96 -0.46 -1.14 -16.94
N ALA A 97 -0.32 0.19 -16.87
CA ALA A 97 -0.59 0.96 -15.67
C ALA A 97 -1.83 1.85 -15.83
N ALA A 98 -2.68 1.85 -14.80
CA ALA A 98 -3.96 2.55 -14.79
C ALA A 98 -4.24 3.13 -13.40
N TYR A 99 -4.79 4.34 -13.34
CA TYR A 99 -4.89 5.12 -12.11
C TYR A 99 -6.31 5.60 -11.86
N CYS A 100 -6.73 5.70 -10.60
CA CYS A 100 -8.05 6.24 -10.27
C CYS A 100 -8.13 7.78 -10.33
N SER A 101 -6.99 8.47 -10.42
CA SER A 101 -6.91 9.92 -10.53
C SER A 101 -5.60 10.36 -11.18
N LEU A 102 -5.58 11.58 -11.73
CA LEU A 102 -4.35 12.21 -12.24
C LEU A 102 -3.29 12.34 -11.12
N GLU A 103 -3.72 12.53 -9.88
CA GLU A 103 -2.84 12.60 -8.72
C GLU A 103 -2.12 11.28 -8.48
N CYS A 104 -2.86 10.16 -8.46
CA CYS A 104 -2.26 8.83 -8.34
C CYS A 104 -1.27 8.52 -9.46
N MET A 105 -1.58 8.93 -10.70
CA MET A 105 -0.67 8.78 -11.84
C MET A 105 0.63 9.58 -11.64
N LYS A 106 0.52 10.85 -11.22
CA LYS A 106 1.69 11.72 -10.97
C LYS A 106 2.56 11.21 -9.83
N ILE A 107 1.95 10.77 -8.73
CA ILE A 107 2.70 10.23 -7.60
C ILE A 107 3.42 8.93 -8.00
N ALA A 108 2.71 7.99 -8.64
CA ALA A 108 3.33 6.76 -9.14
C ALA A 108 4.47 7.04 -10.12
N TRP A 109 4.30 8.01 -11.03
CA TRP A 109 5.36 8.42 -11.95
C TRP A 109 6.59 8.94 -11.22
N LYS A 110 6.42 9.74 -10.16
CA LYS A 110 7.55 10.27 -9.38
C LYS A 110 8.20 9.21 -8.49
N SER A 111 7.44 8.23 -7.99
CA SER A 111 7.93 7.26 -7.02
C SER A 111 8.65 6.08 -7.67
N TYR A 112 7.99 5.32 -8.55
CA TYR A 112 8.55 4.07 -9.09
C TYR A 112 8.21 3.82 -10.56
N HIS A 113 7.07 4.31 -11.06
CA HIS A 113 6.57 3.86 -12.35
C HIS A 113 7.47 4.31 -13.52
N TRP A 114 8.19 5.42 -13.39
CA TRP A 114 9.15 5.87 -14.40
C TRP A 114 10.28 4.85 -14.66
N LEU A 115 10.63 4.02 -13.68
CA LEU A 115 11.61 2.94 -13.82
C LEU A 115 11.03 1.73 -14.54
N GLU A 116 9.77 1.41 -14.28
CA GLU A 116 9.08 0.28 -14.90
C GLU A 116 8.65 0.61 -16.32
N CYS A 117 8.35 1.89 -16.59
CA CYS A 117 7.79 2.35 -17.85
C CYS A 117 8.78 2.18 -19.00
N SER A 118 8.38 1.41 -19.99
CA SER A 118 9.23 1.06 -21.15
C SER A 118 9.62 2.27 -22.01
N SER A 119 8.94 3.41 -21.87
CA SER A 119 9.26 4.63 -22.60
C SER A 119 10.03 5.59 -21.69
N THR A 120 11.29 5.84 -22.02
CA THR A 120 12.24 6.66 -21.24
C THR A 120 11.91 8.16 -21.17
N ASN A 121 10.75 8.60 -21.66
CA ASN A 121 10.35 10.01 -21.69
C ASN A 121 9.04 10.17 -20.91
N GLY A 122 9.13 10.73 -19.70
CA GLY A 122 7.96 10.96 -18.86
C GLY A 122 7.06 12.09 -19.33
N PRO A 123 5.88 12.26 -18.70
CA PRO A 123 4.99 13.37 -19.00
C PRO A 123 5.67 14.66 -18.53
N THR A 124 6.02 15.52 -19.49
CA THR A 124 6.44 16.91 -19.26
C THR A 124 5.32 17.74 -18.66
#